data_AF-A0A285IK14-F1
#
_entry.id   AF-A0A285IK14-F1
#
_cell.length_a   1.000
_cell.length_b   1.000
_cell.length_c   1.000
_cell.angle_alpha   90.00
_cell.angle_beta   90.00
_cell.angle_gamma   90.00
#
_symmetry.space_group_name_H-M   'P 1'
#
loop_
_entity.id
_entity.type
_entity.pdbx_description
1 polymer ?
#
loop_
_entity_poly.entity_id
_entity_poly.type
_entity_poly.pdbx_seq_one_letter_code
_entity_poly.pdbx_strand_id
1 'polypeptide(L)'
;MERDPLLDPALAGDPRLARRARVQGECRNRIRAEIDLPAQVNLQGAALTGLLSYEEAELFRAGQEWILDMLRSARARAADPGRCGEWPSPPEGLAALAKRF
;
A
#
# COMPACT_ATOMS: atom_id res chain seq x y z
N MET A 1 -1.84 -2.23 26.25
CA MET A 1 -2.11 -1.21 25.21
C MET A 1 -0.80 -0.49 24.96
N GLU A 2 -0.09 -0.84 23.89
CA GLU A 2 1.06 -0.05 23.44
C GLU A 2 0.56 1.35 23.08
N ARG A 3 1.13 2.39 23.71
CA ARG A 3 0.86 3.77 23.32
C ARG A 3 1.30 3.95 21.87
N ASP A 4 0.41 4.49 21.03
CA ASP A 4 0.77 4.87 19.66
C ASP A 4 1.92 5.89 19.75
N PRO A 5 3.13 5.55 19.27
CA PRO A 5 4.29 6.44 19.33
C PRO A 5 4.06 7.77 18.61
N LEU A 6 3.04 7.86 17.75
CA LEU A 6 2.67 9.07 17.03
C LEU A 6 1.83 10.06 17.88
N LEU A 7 1.34 9.63 19.04
CA LEU A 7 0.56 10.47 19.97
C LEU A 7 1.34 10.85 21.23
N ASP A 8 2.63 10.48 21.32
CA ASP A 8 3.48 10.87 22.44
C ASP A 8 4.16 12.23 22.14
N PRO A 9 3.85 13.30 22.90
CA PRO A 9 4.49 14.60 22.71
C PRO A 9 6.00 14.58 22.95
N ALA A 10 6.54 13.59 23.69
CA ALA A 10 7.99 13.44 23.88
C ALA A 10 8.73 12.95 22.62
N LEU A 11 7.99 12.38 21.65
CA LEU A 11 8.50 11.89 20.39
C LEU A 11 8.34 12.91 19.25
N ALA A 12 7.73 14.07 19.52
CA ALA A 12 7.64 15.19 18.61
C ALA A 12 9.04 15.74 18.30
N GLY A 13 9.56 15.43 17.12
CA GLY A 13 10.90 15.81 16.68
C GLY A 13 11.87 14.63 16.47
N ASP A 14 11.47 13.37 16.75
CA ASP A 14 12.31 12.22 16.43
C ASP A 14 12.46 12.08 14.89
N PRO A 15 13.68 12.24 14.33
CA PRO A 15 13.92 12.12 12.90
C PRO A 15 13.56 10.72 12.35
N ARG A 16 13.55 9.69 13.20
CA ARG A 16 13.14 8.32 12.80
C ARG A 16 11.65 8.23 12.58
N LEU A 17 10.84 8.86 13.43
CA LEU A 17 9.38 8.88 13.28
C LEU A 17 8.97 9.76 12.10
N ALA A 18 9.60 10.93 11.94
CA ALA A 18 9.38 11.78 10.76
C ALA A 18 9.71 11.03 9.46
N ARG A 19 10.83 10.29 9.43
CA ARG A 19 11.20 9.43 8.29
C ARG A 19 10.17 8.34 8.05
N ARG A 20 9.77 7.61 9.09
CA ARG A 20 8.75 6.55 8.98
C ARG A 20 7.45 7.10 8.42
N ALA A 21 6.96 8.22 8.94
CA ALA A 21 5.75 8.88 8.46
C ALA A 21 5.87 9.29 6.98
N ARG A 22 7.01 9.88 6.59
CA ARG A 22 7.29 10.26 5.20
C ARG A 22 7.24 9.05 4.26
N VAL A 23 7.99 7.99 4.56
CA VAL A 23 8.05 6.78 3.72
C VAL A 23 6.70 6.07 3.64
N GLN A 24 5.96 5.99 4.74
CA GLN A 24 4.62 5.44 4.75
C GLN A 24 3.63 6.29 3.95
N GLY A 25 3.75 7.62 4.01
CA GLY A 25 2.99 8.54 3.17
C GLY A 25 3.26 8.33 1.69
N GLU A 26 4.54 8.23 1.31
CA GLU A 26 4.97 7.96 -0.06
C GLU A 26 4.42 6.62 -0.59
N CYS A 27 4.53 5.56 0.21
CA CYS A 27 4.00 4.23 -0.12
C CYS A 27 2.48 4.27 -0.33
N ARG A 28 1.76 4.93 0.57
CA ARG A 28 0.29 5.07 0.49
C ARG A 28 -0.12 5.86 -0.74
N ASN A 29 0.58 6.93 -1.08
CA ASN A 29 0.29 7.74 -2.26
C ASN A 29 0.50 6.93 -3.55
N ARG A 30 1.55 6.11 -3.62
CA ARG A 30 1.77 5.23 -4.78
C ARG A 30 0.71 4.16 -4.92
N ILE A 31 0.32 3.49 -3.83
CA ILE A 31 -0.76 2.50 -3.87
C ILE A 31 -2.05 3.16 -4.38
N ARG A 32 -2.40 4.33 -3.84
CA ARG A 32 -3.61 5.08 -4.21
C ARG A 32 -3.61 5.59 -5.64
N ALA A 33 -2.44 5.76 -6.26
CA ALA A 33 -2.36 6.16 -7.67
C ALA A 33 -2.83 5.04 -8.61
N GLU A 34 -2.67 3.78 -8.19
CA GLU A 34 -3.03 2.60 -8.98
C GLU A 34 -4.39 2.01 -8.57
N ILE A 35 -4.65 1.93 -7.27
CA ILE A 35 -5.87 1.36 -6.69
C ILE A 35 -6.24 2.12 -5.41
N ASP A 36 -7.24 2.99 -5.53
CA ASP A 36 -7.71 3.79 -4.40
C ASP A 36 -8.54 2.96 -3.41
N LEU A 37 -8.91 3.57 -2.28
CA LEU A 37 -9.62 2.86 -1.22
C LEU A 37 -11.02 2.39 -1.66
N PRO A 38 -11.86 3.22 -2.34
CA PRO A 38 -13.12 2.75 -2.91
C PRO A 38 -12.95 1.53 -3.82
N ALA A 39 -12.01 1.57 -4.77
CA ALA A 39 -11.76 0.46 -5.68
C ALA A 39 -11.33 -0.80 -4.93
N GLN A 40 -10.49 -0.69 -3.89
CA GLN A 40 -10.12 -1.83 -3.05
C GLN A 40 -11.34 -2.49 -2.39
N VAL A 41 -12.25 -1.69 -1.82
CA VAL A 41 -13.46 -2.21 -1.16
C VAL A 41 -14.40 -2.84 -2.18
N ASN A 42 -14.60 -2.20 -3.33
CA ASN A 42 -15.48 -2.70 -4.39
C ASN A 42 -14.95 -3.99 -5.01
N LEU A 43 -13.64 -4.09 -5.25
CA LEU A 43 -13.00 -5.31 -5.74
C LEU A 43 -13.05 -6.45 -4.71
N GLN A 44 -12.89 -6.16 -3.42
CA GLN A 44 -13.11 -7.16 -2.37
C GLN A 44 -14.55 -7.68 -2.38
N GLY A 45 -15.54 -6.78 -2.47
CA GLY A 45 -16.94 -7.16 -2.58
C GLY A 45 -17.24 -7.99 -3.82
N ALA A 46 -16.69 -7.59 -4.98
CA ALA A 46 -16.84 -8.31 -6.23
C ALA A 46 -16.19 -9.70 -6.20
N ALA A 47 -15.00 -9.83 -5.59
CA ALA A 47 -14.33 -11.11 -5.40
C ALA A 47 -15.15 -12.06 -4.51
N LEU A 48 -15.71 -11.54 -3.40
CA LEU A 48 -16.53 -12.33 -2.47
C LEU A 48 -17.87 -12.79 -3.06
N THR A 49 -18.43 -12.02 -3.99
CA THR A 49 -19.71 -12.30 -4.64
C THR A 49 -19.56 -13.03 -5.98
N GLY A 50 -18.34 -13.32 -6.42
CA GLY A 50 -18.07 -14.00 -7.69
C GLY A 50 -18.38 -13.15 -8.93
N LEU A 51 -18.37 -11.83 -8.81
CA LEU A 51 -18.61 -10.89 -9.90
C LEU A 51 -17.37 -10.65 -10.78
N LEU A 52 -16.19 -11.02 -10.29
CA LEU A 52 -14.95 -10.97 -11.08
C LEU A 52 -14.89 -12.17 -12.01
N SER A 53 -14.45 -11.94 -13.24
CA SER A 53 -13.97 -13.03 -14.08
C SER A 53 -12.75 -13.71 -13.43
N TYR A 54 -12.39 -14.91 -13.90
CA TYR A 54 -11.19 -15.60 -13.42
C TYR A 54 -9.93 -14.74 -13.58
N GLU A 55 -9.77 -14.09 -14.75
CA GLU A 55 -8.63 -13.23 -15.05
C GLU A 55 -8.60 -11.98 -14.15
N GLU A 56 -9.76 -11.40 -13.85
CA GLU A 56 -9.89 -10.24 -12.97
C GLU A 56 -9.59 -10.61 -11.51
N ALA A 57 -10.02 -11.80 -11.07
CA ALA A 57 -9.71 -12.31 -9.74
C ALA A 57 -8.21 -12.57 -9.56
N GLU A 58 -7.55 -13.16 -10.57
CA GLU A 58 -6.10 -13.36 -10.56
C GLU A 58 -5.34 -12.03 -10.60
N LEU A 59 -5.78 -11.07 -11.40
CA LEU A 59 -5.20 -9.73 -11.42
C LEU A 59 -5.38 -9.00 -10.08
N PHE A 60 -6.55 -9.14 -9.45
CA PHE A 60 -6.79 -8.57 -8.13
C PHE A 60 -5.90 -9.21 -7.07
N ARG A 61 -5.71 -10.54 -7.11
CA ARG A 61 -4.79 -11.27 -6.23
C ARG A 61 -3.35 -10.78 -6.40
N ALA A 62 -2.87 -10.64 -7.64
CA ALA A 62 -1.55 -10.08 -7.93
C ALA A 62 -1.43 -8.63 -7.40
N GLY A 63 -2.50 -7.84 -7.49
CA GLY A 63 -2.56 -6.50 -6.90
C GLY A 63 -2.42 -6.50 -5.37
N GLN A 64 -3.04 -7.46 -4.67
CA GLN A 64 -2.88 -7.62 -3.22
C GLN A 64 -1.44 -8.00 -2.85
N GLU A 65 -0.81 -8.91 -3.61
CA GLU A 65 0.59 -9.29 -3.43
C GLU A 65 1.52 -8.10 -3.60
N TRP A 66 1.30 -7.29 -4.64
CA TRP A 66 2.02 -6.05 -4.86
C TRP A 66 1.86 -5.04 -3.71
N ILE A 67 0.65 -4.85 -3.17
CA ILE A 67 0.44 -3.99 -2.00
C ILE A 67 1.27 -4.49 -0.80
N LEU A 68 1.32 -5.80 -0.57
CA LEU A 68 2.15 -6.36 0.50
C LEU A 68 3.64 -6.11 0.27
N ASP A 69 4.12 -6.20 -0.98
CA ASP A 69 5.50 -5.85 -1.34
C ASP A 69 5.83 -4.38 -1.17
N MET A 70 4.89 -3.50 -1.52
CA MET A 70 4.99 -2.06 -1.27
C MET A 70 5.15 -1.78 0.22
N LEU A 71 4.33 -2.42 1.07
CA LEU A 71 4.39 -2.26 2.52
C LEU A 71 5.69 -2.83 3.11
N ARG A 72 6.18 -3.97 2.61
CA ARG A 72 7.50 -4.52 2.99
C ARG A 72 8.63 -3.54 2.62
N SER A 73 8.59 -2.99 1.42
CA SER A 73 9.56 -2.02 0.92
C SER A 73 9.56 -0.74 1.78
N ALA A 74 8.38 -0.23 2.13
CA ALA A 74 8.25 0.94 2.99
C ALA A 74 8.84 0.71 4.39
N ARG A 75 8.58 -0.46 5.00
CA ARG A 75 9.15 -0.82 6.31
C ARG A 75 10.68 -0.88 6.26
N ALA A 76 11.24 -1.53 5.23
CA ALA A 76 12.68 -1.66 5.06
C ALA A 76 13.38 -0.29 4.90
N ARG A 77 12.81 0.61 4.08
CA ARG A 77 13.33 1.98 3.88
C ARG A 77 13.19 2.87 5.11
N ALA A 78 12.14 2.68 5.91
CA ALA A 78 11.98 3.40 7.17
C ALA A 78 13.04 2.99 8.20
N ALA A 79 13.39 1.70 8.23
CA ALA A 79 14.40 1.14 9.12
C ALA A 79 15.83 1.55 8.75
N ASP A 80 16.17 1.51 7.46
CA ASP A 80 17.51 1.82 6.95
C ASP A 80 17.50 3.02 5.98
N PRO A 81 18.02 4.20 6.38
CA PRO A 81 18.11 5.38 5.53
C PRO A 81 18.98 5.21 4.29
N GLY A 82 19.97 4.30 4.34
CA GLY A 82 20.84 4.00 3.21
C GLY A 82 20.17 3.06 2.20
N ARG A 83 19.03 2.47 2.56
CA ARG A 83 18.25 1.61 1.66
C ARG A 83 17.43 2.45 0.69
N CYS A 84 18.08 2.83 -0.40
CA CYS A 84 17.46 3.40 -1.59
C CYS A 84 17.28 2.31 -2.66
N GLY A 85 16.22 2.44 -3.45
CA GLY A 85 15.89 1.48 -4.51
C GLY A 85 14.57 1.82 -5.17
N GLU A 86 14.24 1.08 -6.23
CA GLU A 86 12.96 1.23 -6.92
C GLU A 86 11.83 0.65 -6.09
N TRP A 87 10.65 1.27 -6.22
CA TRP A 87 9.44 0.71 -5.63
C TRP A 87 8.95 -0.44 -6.50
N PRO A 88 8.37 -1.50 -5.92
CA PRO A 88 7.71 -2.55 -6.71
C PRO A 88 6.74 -1.96 -7.73
N SER A 89 6.83 -2.41 -8.98
CA SER A 89 5.89 -1.99 -10.03
C SER A 89 4.54 -2.66 -9.84
N PRO A 90 3.43 -1.96 -10.10
CA PRO A 90 2.10 -2.57 -10.07
C PRO A 90 1.96 -3.62 -11.19
N PRO A 91 1.11 -4.64 -10.99
CA PRO A 91 0.73 -5.55 -12.06
C PRO A 91 0.08 -4.79 -13.22
N GLU A 92 0.39 -5.22 -14.44
CA GLU A 92 -0.21 -4.65 -15.65
C GLU A 92 -1.74 -4.80 -15.60
N GLY A 93 -2.46 -3.74 -15.96
CA GLY A 93 -3.92 -3.73 -15.96
C GLY A 93 -4.58 -3.45 -14.61
N LEU A 94 -3.84 -3.45 -13.49
CA LEU A 94 -4.43 -3.20 -12.15
C LEU A 94 -5.20 -1.87 -12.09
N ALA A 95 -4.61 -0.79 -12.60
CA ALA A 95 -5.27 0.52 -12.63
C ALA A 95 -6.52 0.56 -13.52
N ALA A 96 -6.54 -0.23 -14.60
CA ALA A 96 -7.72 -0.34 -15.47
C ALA A 96 -8.83 -1.14 -14.78
N LEU A 97 -8.47 -2.22 -14.08
CA LEU A 97 -9.41 -2.98 -13.25
C LEU A 97 -9.98 -2.10 -12.13
N ALA A 98 -9.13 -1.35 -11.42
CA ALA A 98 -9.55 -0.44 -10.36
C ALA A 98 -10.53 0.63 -10.86
N LYS A 99 -10.34 1.21 -12.05
CA LYS A 99 -11.27 2.20 -12.61
C LYS A 99 -12.67 1.65 -12.92
N ARG A 100 -12.81 0.33 -13.07
CA ARG A 100 -14.10 -0.31 -13.37
C ARG A 100 -14.93 -0.60 -12.12
N PHE A 101 -14.32 -0.58 -10.94
CA PHE A 101 -14.93 -0.96 -9.67
C PHE A 101 -14.88 0.21 -8.68
#